data_AF-A0A353ZB18-F1
#
_entry.id   AF-A0A353ZB18-F1
#
_cell.length_a   1.000
_cell.length_b   1.000
_cell.length_c   1.000
_cell.angle_alpha   90.00
_cell.angle_beta   90.00
_cell.angle_gamma   90.00
#
_symmetry.space_group_name_H-M   'P 1'
#
loop_
_entity.id
_entity.type
_entity.pdbx_description
1 polymer ?
#
loop_
_entity_poly.entity_id
_entity_poly.type
_entity_poly.pdbx_seq_one_letter_code
_entity_poly.pdbx_strand_id
1 'polypeptide(L)'
;MSKRMQHSDWVWVLLAGLVWGVGCTPTPVPGPKASPPEVVGATLLTPDQMRPITVDEGIARLTPANTRIGVMLTNEDGEKVWAEFRQFHGIVTLTDNRISVKRIDLEIDSDSLESKAAELVEQLKSRDGLDVEHFRLIGFFANNVAPAFNSLESGELRDFENHRIRGDLTLRGETRQLSFPARIELFDGARGLVLMARFWFDPAKYGLAYEPEDDRGVELVVEVSQPVESPLTAKKPGSGAQPADETDTGRSPQP
;
A
#
# COMPACT_ATOMS: atom_id res chain seq x y z
N MET A 1 -4.59 -12.85 54.19
CA MET A 1 -5.65 -12.08 54.88
C MET A 1 -5.45 -10.61 54.58
N SER A 2 -6.48 -9.97 54.00
CA SER A 2 -6.80 -8.53 53.88
C SER A 2 -5.65 -7.53 53.65
N LYS A 3 -5.74 -6.61 52.69
CA LYS A 3 -6.89 -5.72 52.46
C LYS A 3 -6.78 -5.07 51.08
N ARG A 4 -7.83 -5.21 50.27
CA ARG A 4 -8.07 -4.39 49.06
C ARG A 4 -8.33 -2.96 49.49
N MET A 5 -7.82 -1.99 48.74
CA MET A 5 -8.26 -0.60 48.78
C MET A 5 -9.11 -0.33 47.54
N GLN A 6 -10.36 0.05 47.81
CA GLN A 6 -11.32 0.63 46.89
C GLN A 6 -11.03 2.12 46.72
N HIS A 7 -11.10 2.59 45.48
CA HIS A 7 -11.53 3.90 45.02
C HIS A 7 -12.08 3.61 43.60
N SER A 8 -13.23 4.05 43.13
CA SER A 8 -14.22 5.00 43.63
C SER A 8 -15.44 4.89 42.73
N ASP A 9 -16.60 4.70 43.34
CA ASP A 9 -17.93 5.21 42.99
C ASP A 9 -18.12 5.82 41.59
N TRP A 10 -18.85 5.10 40.73
CA TRP A 10 -19.80 5.74 39.82
C TRP A 10 -21.18 5.11 40.04
N VAL A 11 -22.04 5.93 40.65
CA VAL A 11 -23.47 5.74 40.90
C VAL A 11 -24.23 5.83 39.58
N TRP A 12 -25.12 4.87 39.29
CA TRP A 12 -26.44 5.17 38.70
C TRP A 12 -27.48 4.16 39.21
N VAL A 13 -28.40 4.68 40.03
CA VAL A 13 -29.71 4.10 40.34
C VAL A 13 -30.72 4.76 39.41
N LEU A 14 -31.63 3.96 38.83
CA LEU A 14 -33.09 4.17 38.71
C LEU A 14 -33.62 3.27 37.56
N LEU A 15 -34.38 2.22 37.82
CA LEU A 15 -35.81 2.09 38.18
C LEU A 15 -36.70 1.80 36.95
N ALA A 16 -37.57 0.80 37.16
CA ALA A 16 -38.46 0.15 36.21
C ALA A 16 -39.53 1.05 35.57
N GLY A 17 -40.03 0.63 34.41
CA GLY A 17 -41.24 1.18 33.80
C GLY A 17 -41.70 0.41 32.56
N LEU A 18 -42.69 -0.46 32.73
CA LEU A 18 -43.43 -1.19 31.71
C LEU A 18 -44.50 -0.26 31.08
N VAL A 19 -44.52 -0.07 29.76
CA VAL A 19 -45.68 0.45 29.01
C VAL A 19 -45.81 -0.27 27.66
N TRP A 20 -47.01 -0.82 27.43
CA TRP A 20 -47.46 -1.39 26.16
C TRP A 20 -47.83 -0.28 25.18
N GLY A 21 -47.39 -0.41 23.93
CA GLY A 21 -47.81 0.46 22.83
C GLY A 21 -47.54 -0.21 21.49
N VAL A 22 -48.56 -0.91 20.97
CA VAL A 22 -48.56 -1.45 19.60
C VAL A 22 -48.87 -0.29 18.66
N GLY A 23 -47.83 0.30 18.07
CA GLY A 23 -47.95 1.31 17.01
C GLY A 23 -47.07 0.91 15.83
N CYS A 24 -47.68 0.49 14.73
CA CYS A 24 -47.00 0.34 13.44
C CYS A 24 -46.56 1.71 12.94
N THR A 25 -45.31 2.10 13.21
CA THR A 25 -44.65 3.17 12.47
C THR A 25 -44.02 2.55 11.21
N PRO A 26 -44.23 3.12 10.01
CA PRO A 26 -43.52 2.68 8.81
C PRO A 26 -42.01 2.82 9.05
N THR A 27 -41.27 1.73 8.83
CA THR A 27 -39.81 1.72 8.91
C THR A 27 -39.24 2.83 8.01
N PRO A 28 -38.40 3.74 8.54
CA PRO A 28 -37.68 4.67 7.69
C PRO A 28 -36.83 3.85 6.72
N VAL A 29 -37.05 4.08 5.42
CA VAL A 29 -36.20 3.54 4.36
C VAL A 29 -34.78 4.01 4.67
N PRO A 30 -33.79 3.11 4.81
CA PRO A 30 -32.41 3.52 4.90
C PRO A 30 -32.10 4.30 3.63
N GLY A 31 -31.84 5.61 3.77
CA GLY A 31 -31.26 6.38 2.68
C GLY A 31 -29.97 5.70 2.21
N PRO A 32 -29.55 5.93 0.95
CA PRO A 32 -28.28 5.40 0.46
C PRO A 32 -27.20 5.74 1.49
N LYS A 33 -26.57 4.70 2.07
CA LYS A 33 -25.42 4.87 2.96
C LYS A 33 -24.47 5.83 2.26
N ALA A 34 -24.16 6.94 2.91
CA ALA A 34 -23.10 7.83 2.47
C ALA A 34 -21.87 6.95 2.17
N SER A 35 -21.31 7.14 0.98
CA SER A 35 -20.06 6.49 0.61
C SER A 35 -19.05 6.71 1.74
N PRO A 36 -18.26 5.70 2.13
CA PRO A 36 -17.19 5.88 3.10
C PRO A 36 -16.34 7.08 2.70
N PRO A 37 -15.84 7.88 3.66
CA PRO A 37 -14.94 8.96 3.36
C PRO A 37 -13.79 8.43 2.50
N GLU A 38 -13.53 9.15 1.42
CA GLU A 38 -12.47 8.86 0.47
C GLU A 38 -11.14 8.78 1.23
N VAL A 39 -10.46 7.63 1.12
CA VAL A 39 -9.15 7.43 1.74
C VAL A 39 -8.17 8.41 1.09
N VAL A 40 -7.89 9.51 1.77
CA VAL A 40 -6.90 10.50 1.33
C VAL A 40 -5.51 9.91 1.54
N GLY A 41 -4.90 9.31 0.53
CA GLY A 41 -3.47 8.96 0.66
C GLY A 41 -2.85 8.07 -0.41
N ALA A 42 -3.49 6.96 -0.78
CA ALA A 42 -3.00 6.12 -1.87
C ALA A 42 -4.10 5.19 -2.36
N THR A 43 -4.60 5.43 -3.58
CA THR A 43 -5.17 4.34 -4.36
C THR A 43 -4.02 3.39 -4.69
N LEU A 44 -3.95 2.27 -3.97
CA LEU A 44 -3.04 1.18 -4.29
C LEU A 44 -3.42 0.60 -5.65
N LEU A 45 -2.43 0.19 -6.43
CA LEU A 45 -2.69 -0.38 -7.76
C LEU A 45 -3.32 -1.76 -7.60
N THR A 46 -4.37 -2.04 -8.38
CA THR A 46 -4.83 -3.41 -8.54
C THR A 46 -3.84 -4.18 -9.44
N PRO A 47 -3.78 -5.53 -9.36
CA PRO A 47 -2.94 -6.33 -10.26
C PRO A 47 -3.07 -5.95 -11.73
N ASP A 48 -4.29 -5.74 -12.19
CA ASP A 48 -4.58 -5.42 -13.60
C ASP A 48 -4.08 -4.03 -14.01
N GLN A 49 -3.74 -3.18 -13.05
CA GLN A 49 -3.18 -1.84 -13.29
C GLN A 49 -1.65 -1.84 -13.25
N MET A 50 -1.01 -2.89 -12.73
CA MET A 50 0.44 -2.97 -12.65
C MET A 50 1.04 -3.36 -14.00
N ARG A 51 2.05 -2.61 -14.43
CA ARG A 51 2.84 -2.91 -15.62
C ARG A 51 4.16 -3.55 -15.21
N PRO A 52 4.62 -4.63 -15.88
CA PRO A 52 5.86 -5.31 -15.50
C PRO A 52 7.09 -4.39 -15.68
N ILE A 53 7.95 -4.32 -14.66
CA ILE A 53 9.26 -3.70 -14.82
C ILE A 53 10.19 -4.62 -15.62
N THR A 54 11.15 -4.03 -16.32
CA THR A 54 12.11 -4.80 -17.12
C THR A 54 13.06 -5.59 -16.22
N VAL A 55 13.27 -6.85 -16.60
CA VAL A 55 14.32 -7.72 -16.07
C VAL A 55 15.41 -7.85 -17.14
N ASP A 56 16.61 -7.39 -16.82
CA ASP A 56 17.77 -7.47 -17.70
C ASP A 56 18.81 -8.42 -17.13
N GLU A 57 19.28 -9.36 -17.93
CA GLU A 57 20.24 -10.40 -17.50
C GLU A 57 19.83 -11.18 -16.22
N GLY A 58 18.53 -11.29 -15.93
CA GLY A 58 18.02 -11.94 -14.71
C GLY A 58 18.01 -11.01 -13.48
N ILE A 59 18.22 -9.71 -13.67
CA ILE A 59 18.24 -8.68 -12.65
C ILE A 59 17.12 -7.68 -12.92
N ALA A 60 16.25 -7.46 -11.94
CA ALA A 60 15.29 -6.36 -11.93
C ALA A 60 15.77 -5.29 -10.95
N ARG A 61 15.84 -4.03 -11.39
CA ARG A 61 16.27 -2.91 -10.55
C ARG A 61 15.06 -2.21 -9.94
N LEU A 62 15.07 -2.06 -8.63
CA LEU A 62 14.05 -1.35 -7.87
C LEU A 62 14.51 0.09 -7.65
N THR A 63 13.69 1.05 -8.06
CA THR A 63 13.97 2.49 -7.98
C THR A 63 12.69 3.24 -7.67
N PRO A 64 12.75 4.48 -7.15
CA PRO A 64 11.55 5.30 -6.92
C PRO A 64 10.72 5.56 -8.18
N ALA A 65 11.29 5.39 -9.37
CA ALA A 65 10.59 5.56 -10.64
C ALA A 65 9.67 4.37 -11.01
N ASN A 66 9.90 3.18 -10.44
CA ASN A 66 9.22 1.94 -10.82
C ASN A 66 8.79 1.09 -9.61
N THR A 67 8.89 1.65 -8.42
CA THR A 67 8.61 0.96 -7.16
C THR A 67 8.03 1.97 -6.19
N ARG A 68 7.04 1.55 -5.40
CA ARG A 68 6.48 2.30 -4.28
C ARG A 68 6.66 1.45 -3.03
N ILE A 69 7.28 2.04 -2.02
CA ILE A 69 7.45 1.41 -0.71
C ILE A 69 6.96 2.42 0.31
N GLY A 70 6.12 1.97 1.23
CA GLY A 70 5.60 2.84 2.26
C GLY A 70 4.83 2.07 3.32
N VAL A 71 4.29 2.85 4.25
CA VAL A 71 3.54 2.37 5.39
C VAL A 71 2.14 2.99 5.38
N MET A 72 1.16 2.14 5.65
CA MET A 72 -0.20 2.58 5.96
C MET A 72 -0.36 2.57 7.48
N LEU A 73 -0.69 3.73 8.03
CA LEU A 73 -0.83 3.99 9.45
C LEU A 73 -2.27 4.40 9.75
N THR A 74 -2.68 4.33 11.01
CA THR A 74 -3.93 4.93 11.46
C THR A 74 -3.60 6.15 12.33
N ASN A 75 -4.18 7.31 12.06
CA ASN A 75 -4.02 8.49 12.92
C ASN A 75 -4.91 8.43 14.18
N GLU A 76 -4.88 9.49 14.99
CA GLU A 76 -5.68 9.62 16.22
C GLU A 76 -7.19 9.62 15.95
N ASP A 77 -7.61 10.13 14.79
CA ASP A 77 -9.02 10.15 14.35
C ASP A 77 -9.51 8.79 13.80
N GLY A 78 -8.64 7.78 13.74
CA GLY A 78 -8.97 6.47 13.18
C GLY A 78 -8.87 6.39 11.64
N GLU A 79 -8.39 7.45 10.99
CA GLU A 79 -8.22 7.53 9.54
C GLU A 79 -6.92 6.86 9.08
N LYS A 80 -6.95 6.24 7.89
CA LYS A 80 -5.78 5.61 7.28
C LYS A 80 -4.95 6.65 6.53
N VAL A 81 -3.68 6.76 6.92
CA VAL A 81 -2.71 7.68 6.34
C VAL A 81 -1.58 6.90 5.67
N TRP A 82 -1.30 7.25 4.42
CA TRP A 82 -0.19 6.68 3.65
C TRP A 82 1.06 7.54 3.79
N ALA A 83 2.20 6.93 4.11
CA ALA A 83 3.52 7.53 4.03
C ALA A 83 4.43 6.68 3.14
N GLU A 84 5.20 7.29 2.25
CA GLU A 84 6.05 6.60 1.28
C GLU A 84 7.50 7.07 1.30
N PHE A 85 8.42 6.15 1.03
CA PHE A 85 9.83 6.43 0.91
C PHE A 85 10.16 6.89 -0.51
N ARG A 86 10.82 8.05 -0.63
CA ARG A 86 11.21 8.65 -1.92
C ARG A 86 12.59 8.24 -2.41
N GLN A 87 13.43 7.71 -1.54
CA GLN A 87 14.81 7.36 -1.87
C GLN A 87 15.11 5.96 -1.35
N PHE A 88 15.38 5.08 -2.29
CA PHE A 88 15.80 3.71 -2.05
C PHE A 88 16.41 3.16 -3.32
N HIS A 89 17.12 2.05 -3.20
CA HIS A 89 17.55 1.25 -4.33
C HIS A 89 17.50 -0.23 -3.96
N GLY A 90 17.21 -1.06 -4.95
CA GLY A 90 17.18 -2.49 -4.72
C GLY A 90 17.38 -3.30 -5.98
N ILE A 91 17.61 -4.59 -5.78
CA ILE A 91 17.83 -5.56 -6.82
C ILE A 91 17.02 -6.81 -6.50
N VAL A 92 16.23 -7.25 -7.48
CA VAL A 92 15.66 -8.60 -7.48
C VAL A 92 16.48 -9.44 -8.45
N THR A 93 17.10 -10.51 -7.94
CA THR A 93 17.85 -11.47 -8.75
C THR A 93 16.99 -12.68 -8.99
N LEU A 94 16.84 -13.09 -10.25
CA LEU A 94 16.18 -14.34 -10.62
C LEU A 94 17.15 -15.52 -10.57
N THR A 95 16.62 -16.74 -10.55
CA THR A 95 17.43 -17.95 -10.75
C THR A 95 18.08 -17.97 -12.13
N ASP A 96 19.11 -18.81 -12.32
CA ASP A 96 19.88 -18.86 -13.58
C ASP A 96 19.01 -19.23 -14.79
N ASN A 97 17.94 -20.00 -14.58
CA ASN A 97 16.92 -20.35 -15.56
C ASN A 97 15.75 -19.33 -15.64
N ARG A 98 15.81 -18.26 -14.83
CA ARG A 98 14.84 -17.15 -14.75
C ARG A 98 13.40 -17.55 -14.48
N ILE A 99 13.16 -18.71 -13.85
CA ILE A 99 11.78 -19.16 -13.56
C ILE A 99 11.28 -18.71 -12.18
N SER A 100 12.17 -18.24 -11.30
CA SER A 100 11.79 -17.78 -9.96
C SER A 100 12.73 -16.71 -9.43
N VAL A 101 12.30 -16.01 -8.38
CA VAL A 101 13.13 -15.06 -7.65
C VAL A 101 14.09 -15.83 -6.73
N LYS A 102 15.38 -15.53 -6.84
CA LYS A 102 16.46 -16.11 -6.04
C LYS A 102 16.79 -15.23 -4.83
N ARG A 103 16.82 -13.91 -5.02
CA ARG A 103 17.28 -12.95 -4.01
C ARG A 103 16.59 -11.60 -4.17
N ILE A 104 16.36 -10.91 -3.06
CA ILE A 104 15.95 -9.50 -3.02
C ILE A 104 16.91 -8.78 -2.09
N ASP A 105 17.55 -7.74 -2.58
CA ASP A 105 18.34 -6.80 -1.79
C ASP A 105 17.70 -5.42 -1.92
N LEU A 106 17.46 -4.76 -0.79
CA LEU A 106 16.81 -3.46 -0.77
C LEU A 106 17.44 -2.59 0.33
N GLU A 107 17.75 -1.36 -0.01
CA GLU A 107 18.23 -0.34 0.91
C GLU A 107 17.38 0.92 0.74
N ILE A 108 16.82 1.41 1.84
CA ILE A 108 15.90 2.55 1.88
C ILE A 108 16.53 3.63 2.76
N ASP A 109 16.53 4.87 2.28
CA ASP A 109 16.85 6.03 3.12
C ASP A 109 15.62 6.37 3.96
N SER A 110 15.71 6.17 5.28
CA SER A 110 14.61 6.43 6.21
C SER A 110 14.20 7.90 6.25
N ASP A 111 15.12 8.83 5.97
CA ASP A 111 14.81 10.26 5.91
C ASP A 111 14.04 10.62 4.62
N SER A 112 13.91 9.71 3.67
CA SER A 112 13.10 9.94 2.47
C SER A 112 11.60 9.68 2.66
N LEU A 113 11.16 9.36 3.90
CA LEU A 113 9.76 9.15 4.22
C LEU A 113 8.96 10.46 4.12
N GLU A 114 7.88 10.45 3.35
CA GLU A 114 7.00 11.58 3.11
C GLU A 114 5.52 11.19 3.21
N SER A 115 4.66 12.12 3.63
CA SER A 115 3.21 11.98 3.66
C SER A 115 2.55 13.36 3.58
N LYS A 116 1.25 13.39 3.29
CA LYS A 116 0.43 14.59 3.45
C LYS A 116 0.22 14.98 4.92
N ALA A 117 0.35 14.02 5.84
CA ALA A 117 0.32 14.28 7.29
C ALA A 117 1.74 14.56 7.80
N ALA A 118 2.17 15.83 7.73
CA ALA A 118 3.54 16.22 8.07
C ALA A 118 3.92 15.86 9.53
N GLU A 119 3.02 16.11 10.49
CA GLU A 119 3.25 15.82 11.91
C GLU A 119 3.50 14.33 12.17
N LEU A 120 2.75 13.45 11.48
CA LEU A 120 2.96 12.01 11.56
C LEU A 120 4.33 11.62 11.02
N VAL A 121 4.79 12.23 9.92
CA VAL A 121 6.12 11.97 9.36
C VAL A 121 7.22 12.42 10.32
N GLU A 122 7.06 13.59 10.94
CA GLU A 122 8.01 14.08 11.95
C GLU A 122 8.09 13.10 13.15
N GLN A 123 6.95 12.60 13.63
CA GLN A 123 6.91 11.60 14.69
C GLN A 123 7.60 10.29 14.27
N LEU A 124 7.33 9.80 13.06
CA LEU A 124 7.97 8.59 12.54
C LEU A 124 9.47 8.76 12.36
N LYS A 125 9.96 9.94 12.00
CA LYS A 125 11.40 10.19 11.83
C LYS A 125 12.14 10.44 13.14
N SER A 126 11.42 10.81 14.20
CA SER A 126 11.95 11.11 15.52
C SER A 126 12.75 9.96 16.14
N ARG A 127 13.45 10.26 17.25
CA ARG A 127 14.23 9.29 18.04
C ARG A 127 13.42 8.08 18.53
N ASP A 128 12.13 8.26 18.77
CA ASP A 128 11.24 7.21 19.27
C ASP A 128 10.65 6.36 18.13
N GLY A 129 10.64 6.92 16.91
CA GLY A 129 10.38 6.23 15.65
C GLY A 129 11.67 5.69 15.02
N LEU A 130 11.84 5.95 13.72
CA LEU A 130 12.95 5.49 12.89
C LEU A 130 14.31 6.03 13.31
N ASP A 131 14.34 7.14 14.06
CA ASP A 131 15.56 7.76 14.57
C ASP A 131 16.57 8.05 13.44
N VAL A 132 16.08 8.77 12.41
CA VAL A 132 16.78 8.93 11.12
C VAL A 132 18.12 9.65 11.23
N GLU A 133 18.30 10.43 12.30
CA GLU A 133 19.57 11.10 12.65
C GLU A 133 20.68 10.08 12.98
N HIS A 134 20.34 8.94 13.57
CA HIS A 134 21.29 7.89 13.94
C HIS A 134 21.23 6.67 13.00
N PHE A 135 20.06 6.38 12.42
CA PHE A 135 19.80 5.19 11.62
C PHE A 135 19.16 5.53 10.28
N ARG A 136 19.96 6.11 9.39
CA ARG A 136 19.49 6.56 8.08
C ARG A 136 19.12 5.45 7.10
N LEU A 137 19.63 4.24 7.30
CA LEU A 137 19.46 3.13 6.35
C LEU A 137 18.59 2.03 6.94
N ILE A 138 17.54 1.66 6.20
CA ILE A 138 16.74 0.46 6.41
C ILE A 138 17.14 -0.55 5.34
N GLY A 139 17.54 -1.74 5.77
CA GLY A 139 18.01 -2.80 4.87
C GLY A 139 17.06 -3.98 4.86
N PHE A 140 16.78 -4.56 3.70
CA PHE A 140 16.08 -5.83 3.61
C PHE A 140 16.81 -6.79 2.66
N PHE A 141 17.08 -7.99 3.16
CA PHE A 141 17.76 -9.06 2.42
C PHE A 141 16.93 -10.33 2.46
N ALA A 142 16.33 -10.73 1.34
CA ALA A 142 15.64 -12.01 1.21
C ALA A 142 16.43 -12.98 0.34
N ASN A 143 16.61 -14.21 0.83
CA ASN A 143 17.22 -15.33 0.12
C ASN A 143 16.27 -16.54 0.01
N ASN A 144 15.03 -16.40 0.48
CA ASN A 144 14.03 -17.44 0.39
C ASN A 144 12.71 -16.83 -0.12
N VAL A 145 12.44 -17.11 -1.39
CA VAL A 145 11.16 -16.82 -2.04
C VAL A 145 10.58 -18.14 -2.49
N ALA A 146 9.52 -18.58 -1.81
CA ALA A 146 8.88 -19.86 -2.07
C ALA A 146 7.44 -19.66 -2.53
N PRO A 147 6.92 -20.47 -3.45
CA PRO A 147 5.50 -20.47 -3.76
C PRO A 147 4.65 -20.71 -2.48
N ALA A 148 3.56 -19.95 -2.33
CA ALA A 148 2.71 -20.00 -1.14
C ALA A 148 1.59 -21.06 -1.22
N PHE A 149 1.64 -21.99 -2.17
CA PHE A 149 0.59 -22.99 -2.45
C PHE A 149 0.11 -23.81 -1.23
N ASN A 150 0.87 -23.82 -0.13
CA ASN A 150 0.60 -24.67 1.04
C ASN A 150 0.50 -23.92 2.40
N SER A 151 0.47 -22.58 2.44
CA SER A 151 0.46 -21.87 3.74
C SER A 151 -0.95 -21.56 4.25
N LEU A 152 -1.84 -22.56 4.31
CA LEU A 152 -3.10 -22.46 5.05
C LEU A 152 -2.87 -22.94 6.50
N GLU A 153 -2.09 -22.20 7.28
CA GLU A 153 -2.17 -22.33 8.76
C GLU A 153 -3.34 -21.49 9.32
N SER A 154 -3.81 -20.49 8.57
CA SER A 154 -4.92 -19.61 8.97
C SER A 154 -6.13 -19.64 8.03
N GLY A 155 -6.14 -20.45 6.97
CA GLY A 155 -7.30 -20.56 6.07
C GLY A 155 -7.55 -19.36 5.16
N GLU A 156 -6.79 -18.27 5.29
CA GLU A 156 -6.97 -17.06 4.48
C GLU A 156 -5.72 -16.80 3.63
N LEU A 157 -5.55 -17.55 2.54
CA LEU A 157 -4.88 -16.94 1.39
C LEU A 157 -5.88 -15.92 0.86
N ARG A 158 -5.57 -14.62 0.97
CA ARG A 158 -6.27 -13.62 0.17
C ARG A 158 -6.06 -14.02 -1.29
N ASP A 159 -7.08 -13.96 -2.13
CA ASP A 159 -7.11 -14.40 -3.55
C ASP A 159 -5.97 -13.85 -4.45
N PHE A 160 -5.10 -13.03 -3.87
CA PHE A 160 -4.05 -12.25 -4.50
C PHE A 160 -2.62 -12.77 -4.22
N GLU A 161 -2.38 -13.59 -3.19
CA GLU A 161 -1.03 -13.97 -2.75
C GLU A 161 -0.58 -15.31 -3.35
N ASN A 162 0.60 -15.37 -3.98
CA ASN A 162 1.13 -16.61 -4.60
C ASN A 162 2.55 -17.01 -4.14
N HIS A 163 3.24 -16.17 -3.37
CA HIS A 163 4.56 -16.44 -2.81
C HIS A 163 4.66 -16.04 -1.33
N ARG A 164 5.57 -16.68 -0.61
CA ARG A 164 6.05 -16.27 0.71
C ARG A 164 7.50 -15.80 0.55
N ILE A 165 7.77 -14.57 0.98
CA ILE A 165 9.11 -14.00 1.03
C ILE A 165 9.58 -14.06 2.47
N ARG A 166 10.78 -14.61 2.69
CA ARG A 166 11.46 -14.62 3.98
C ARG A 166 12.85 -14.02 3.83
N GLY A 167 13.17 -13.09 4.72
CA GLY A 167 14.42 -12.35 4.70
C GLY A 167 14.72 -11.68 6.03
N ASP A 168 15.84 -10.99 6.09
CA ASP A 168 16.30 -10.24 7.23
C ASP A 168 16.03 -8.75 7.01
N LEU A 169 15.23 -8.15 7.89
CA LEU A 169 14.96 -6.71 7.94
C LEU A 169 15.88 -6.09 9.00
N THR A 170 16.65 -5.10 8.58
CA THR A 170 17.46 -4.25 9.46
C THR A 170 16.77 -2.91 9.61
N LEU A 171 16.35 -2.59 10.84
CA LEU A 171 15.64 -1.37 11.20
C LEU A 171 16.23 -0.85 12.51
N ARG A 172 16.61 0.43 12.57
CA ARG A 172 17.32 1.03 13.72
C ARG A 172 18.57 0.26 14.17
N GLY A 173 19.31 -0.30 13.21
CA GLY A 173 20.49 -1.13 13.50
C GLY A 173 20.18 -2.52 14.08
N GLU A 174 18.91 -2.87 14.32
CA GLU A 174 18.51 -4.22 14.69
C GLU A 174 18.12 -5.03 13.46
N THR A 175 18.79 -6.16 13.25
CA THR A 175 18.44 -7.11 12.20
C THR A 175 17.59 -8.24 12.75
N ARG A 176 16.39 -8.43 12.18
CA ARG A 176 15.49 -9.53 12.54
C ARG A 176 14.89 -10.18 11.31
N GLN A 177 14.57 -11.45 11.45
CA GLN A 177 13.93 -12.18 10.38
C GLN A 177 12.46 -11.81 10.24
N LEU A 178 12.03 -11.59 9.00
CA LEU A 178 10.68 -11.23 8.61
C LEU A 178 10.20 -12.22 7.53
N SER A 179 8.94 -12.61 7.62
CA SER A 179 8.28 -13.50 6.65
C SER A 179 6.92 -12.93 6.31
N PHE A 180 6.64 -12.71 5.04
CA PHE A 180 5.40 -12.08 4.59
C PHE A 180 4.91 -12.67 3.27
N PRO A 181 3.59 -12.67 3.02
CA PRO A 181 3.05 -13.07 1.74
C PRO A 181 3.24 -11.97 0.69
N ALA A 182 3.38 -12.39 -0.56
CA ALA A 182 3.50 -11.51 -1.70
C ALA A 182 2.85 -12.13 -2.94
N ARG A 183 2.51 -11.28 -3.91
CA ARG A 183 2.27 -11.66 -5.29
C ARG A 183 3.51 -11.37 -6.11
N ILE A 184 3.98 -12.36 -6.85
CA ILE A 184 5.08 -12.22 -7.81
C ILE A 184 4.61 -12.78 -9.14
N GLU A 185 4.77 -12.00 -10.20
CA GLU A 185 4.46 -12.40 -11.56
C GLU A 185 5.63 -12.10 -12.49
N LEU A 186 5.98 -13.10 -13.30
CA LEU A 186 7.01 -13.01 -14.32
C LEU A 186 6.33 -13.04 -15.70
N PHE A 187 6.67 -12.06 -16.54
CA PHE A 187 6.08 -11.86 -17.86
C PHE A 187 7.10 -12.08 -18.97
N ASP A 188 6.62 -12.37 -20.18
CA ASP A 188 7.41 -12.42 -21.41
C ASP A 188 8.68 -13.28 -21.32
N GLY A 189 8.53 -14.48 -20.74
CA GLY A 189 9.67 -15.38 -20.50
C GLY A 189 10.64 -14.81 -19.45
N ALA A 190 10.12 -14.21 -18.39
CA ALA A 190 10.86 -13.59 -17.29
C ALA A 190 11.70 -12.36 -17.68
N ARG A 191 11.22 -11.61 -18.67
CA ARG A 191 11.73 -10.28 -19.03
C ARG A 191 10.95 -9.15 -18.37
N GLY A 192 9.78 -9.45 -17.80
CA GLY A 192 8.98 -8.55 -16.99
C GLY A 192 8.79 -9.08 -15.58
N LEU A 193 8.80 -8.20 -14.58
CA LEU A 193 8.52 -8.52 -13.18
C LEU A 193 7.44 -7.59 -12.64
N VAL A 194 6.44 -8.16 -11.97
CA VAL A 194 5.55 -7.44 -11.04
C VAL A 194 5.69 -8.08 -9.67
N LEU A 195 5.81 -7.26 -8.63
CA LEU A 195 5.83 -7.71 -7.24
C LEU A 195 4.91 -6.82 -6.43
N MET A 196 4.04 -7.43 -5.61
CA MET A 196 3.21 -6.73 -4.67
C MET A 196 3.20 -7.45 -3.32
N ALA A 197 3.43 -6.70 -2.25
CA ALA A 197 3.34 -7.23 -0.89
C ALA A 197 2.61 -6.22 -0.01
N ARG A 198 1.71 -6.73 0.82
CA ARG A 198 0.95 -5.95 1.78
C ARG A 198 0.79 -6.78 3.04
N PHE A 199 1.40 -6.36 4.14
CA PHE A 199 1.42 -7.15 5.35
C PHE A 199 1.59 -6.30 6.61
N TRP A 200 1.05 -6.80 7.71
CA TRP A 200 1.25 -6.22 9.03
C TRP A 200 2.61 -6.64 9.60
N PHE A 201 3.28 -5.71 10.27
CA PHE A 201 4.40 -6.05 11.14
C PHE A 201 4.26 -5.35 12.49
N ASP A 202 4.90 -5.93 13.50
CA ASP A 202 4.93 -5.39 14.86
C ASP A 202 6.16 -4.47 15.01
N PRO A 203 5.98 -3.15 15.07
CA PRO A 203 7.08 -2.20 15.15
C PRO A 203 7.83 -2.29 16.50
N ALA A 204 7.15 -2.71 17.57
CA ALA A 204 7.76 -2.84 18.90
C ALA A 204 8.87 -3.90 18.91
N LYS A 205 8.79 -4.92 18.04
CA LYS A 205 9.87 -5.91 17.87
C LYS A 205 11.18 -5.30 17.39
N TYR A 206 11.16 -4.09 16.82
CA TYR A 206 12.34 -3.38 16.33
C TYR A 206 12.68 -2.17 17.19
N GLY A 207 12.16 -2.12 18.43
CA GLY A 207 12.42 -1.02 19.36
C GLY A 207 11.77 0.30 18.96
N LEU A 208 10.81 0.29 18.04
CA LEU A 208 10.00 1.47 17.75
C LEU A 208 8.99 1.64 18.87
N ALA A 209 9.04 2.78 19.56
CA ALA A 209 8.04 3.16 20.54
C ALA A 209 6.82 3.72 19.80
N TYR A 210 6.18 2.86 19.02
CA TYR A 210 4.89 3.10 18.42
C TYR A 210 3.89 2.24 19.19
N GLU A 211 3.23 2.86 20.16
CA GLU A 211 2.07 2.26 20.83
C GLU A 211 0.85 2.70 20.03
N PRO A 212 0.35 1.87 19.10
CA PRO A 212 -0.95 2.16 18.55
C PRO A 212 -1.93 2.08 19.71
N GLU A 213 -2.64 3.16 19.98
CA GLU A 213 -3.58 3.24 21.10
C GLU A 213 -4.74 2.21 21.00
N ASP A 214 -4.85 1.46 19.88
CA ASP A 214 -5.74 0.30 19.67
C ASP A 214 -5.10 -0.66 18.64
N ASP A 215 -5.81 -1.66 18.09
CA ASP A 215 -5.38 -2.61 17.01
C ASP A 215 -4.94 -1.93 15.67
N ARG A 216 -4.50 -0.68 15.71
CA ARG A 216 -3.94 0.14 14.63
C ARG A 216 -2.52 -0.35 14.32
N GLY A 217 -2.36 -1.47 13.63
CA GLY A 217 -1.02 -1.93 13.25
C GLY A 217 -0.28 -0.95 12.32
N VAL A 218 0.96 -1.31 11.97
CA VAL A 218 1.68 -0.73 10.83
C VAL A 218 1.64 -1.72 9.68
N GLU A 219 1.06 -1.31 8.55
CA GLU A 219 1.00 -2.15 7.36
C GLU A 219 2.04 -1.67 6.35
N LEU A 220 2.99 -2.55 6.00
CA LEU A 220 3.96 -2.27 4.96
C LEU A 220 3.34 -2.60 3.60
N VAL A 221 3.50 -1.69 2.64
CA VAL A 221 3.06 -1.90 1.26
C VAL A 221 4.26 -1.71 0.33
N VAL A 222 4.45 -2.69 -0.55
CA VAL A 222 5.47 -2.69 -1.60
C VAL A 222 4.79 -2.99 -2.93
N GLU A 223 4.93 -2.09 -3.89
CA GLU A 223 4.44 -2.23 -5.26
C GLU A 223 5.61 -2.04 -6.22
N VAL A 224 5.91 -3.02 -7.05
CA VAL A 224 6.94 -2.96 -8.09
C VAL A 224 6.24 -3.04 -9.44
N SER A 225 6.17 -1.93 -10.15
CA SER A 225 5.51 -1.81 -11.44
C SER A 225 6.01 -0.57 -12.21
N GLN A 226 5.99 -0.62 -13.53
CA GLN A 226 6.21 0.60 -14.32
C GLN A 226 5.12 1.64 -14.01
N PRO A 227 5.46 2.94 -14.03
CA PRO A 227 4.47 3.97 -13.89
C PRO A 227 3.48 3.85 -15.05
N VAL A 228 2.20 3.79 -14.73
CA VAL A 228 1.16 4.02 -15.73
C VAL A 228 1.23 5.52 -16.03
N GLU A 229 1.73 5.91 -17.20
CA GLU A 229 1.60 7.30 -17.65
C GLU A 229 0.13 7.70 -17.48
N SER A 230 -0.14 8.62 -16.56
CA SER A 230 -1.48 9.15 -16.36
C SER A 230 -2.00 9.65 -17.71
N PRO A 231 -3.20 9.23 -18.16
CA PRO A 231 -3.77 9.67 -19.45
C PRO A 231 -4.11 11.18 -19.51
N LEU A 232 -3.67 11.99 -18.54
CA LEU A 232 -4.01 13.41 -18.42
C LEU A 232 -3.33 14.34 -19.46
N THR A 233 -2.64 13.79 -20.45
CA THR A 233 -2.16 14.55 -21.62
C THR A 233 -2.51 13.89 -22.96
N ALA A 234 -3.67 13.25 -23.06
CA ALA A 234 -4.31 13.10 -24.37
C ALA A 234 -4.71 14.50 -24.88
N LYS A 235 -3.75 15.19 -25.52
CA LYS A 235 -3.99 16.40 -26.31
C LYS A 235 -5.12 16.09 -27.28
N LYS A 236 -6.30 16.66 -27.01
CA LYS A 236 -7.49 16.56 -27.86
C LYS A 236 -7.06 16.73 -29.32
N PRO A 237 -7.23 15.73 -30.20
CA PRO A 237 -6.96 15.93 -31.61
C PRO A 237 -7.83 17.11 -32.06
N GLY A 238 -7.17 18.13 -32.59
CA GLY A 238 -7.81 19.36 -33.03
C GLY A 238 -8.98 19.00 -33.93
N SER A 239 -10.15 19.49 -33.55
CA SER A 239 -11.33 19.50 -34.41
C SER A 239 -10.97 20.32 -35.64
N GLY A 240 -10.46 19.65 -36.67
CA GLY A 240 -10.22 20.22 -37.97
C GLY A 240 -11.56 20.68 -38.54
N ALA A 241 -11.60 21.96 -38.89
CA ALA A 241 -12.76 22.63 -39.45
C ALA A 241 -13.34 21.87 -40.65
N GLN A 242 -14.66 21.74 -40.62
CA GLN A 242 -15.50 21.41 -41.76
C GLN A 242 -15.38 22.54 -42.79
N PRO A 243 -14.94 22.31 -44.04
CA PRO A 243 -15.04 23.33 -45.07
C PRO A 243 -16.51 23.53 -45.42
N ALA A 244 -16.92 24.81 -45.37
CA ALA A 244 -18.22 25.25 -45.80
C ALA A 244 -18.41 25.03 -47.30
N ASP A 245 -19.63 24.63 -47.61
CA ASP A 245 -20.27 24.59 -48.90
C ASP A 245 -20.28 26.01 -49.52
N GLU A 246 -19.76 26.17 -50.73
CA GLU A 246 -20.04 27.33 -51.58
C GLU A 246 -20.20 26.85 -53.03
N THR A 247 -21.47 26.71 -53.41
CA THR A 247 -21.99 26.75 -54.77
C THR A 247 -21.44 27.94 -55.56
N ASP A 248 -20.97 27.76 -56.80
CA ASP A 248 -21.50 28.55 -57.93
C ASP A 248 -21.04 28.08 -59.34
N THR A 249 -22.02 28.11 -60.24
CA THR A 249 -22.09 28.11 -61.70
C THR A 249 -20.85 27.96 -62.62
N GLY A 250 -20.94 26.95 -63.49
CA GLY A 250 -21.23 27.24 -64.90
C GLY A 250 -20.08 27.22 -65.92
N ARG A 251 -20.40 26.59 -67.06
CA ARG A 251 -20.01 26.93 -68.45
C ARG A 251 -18.86 26.14 -69.10
N SER A 252 -19.24 25.14 -69.90
CA SER A 252 -18.51 24.70 -71.12
C SER A 252 -18.32 25.87 -72.09
N PRO A 253 -17.29 25.87 -72.97
CA PRO A 253 -17.38 25.07 -74.19
C PRO A 253 -16.06 24.45 -74.69
N GLN A 254 -16.25 23.54 -75.65
CA GLN A 254 -15.31 22.95 -76.61
C GLN A 254 -14.42 23.97 -77.35
N PRO A 255 -13.39 23.57 -78.14
CA PRO A 255 -13.48 22.70 -79.33
C PRO A 255 -13.10 21.22 -79.10
#